data_AF-A0A3D2T3S9-F1
#
_entry.id   AF-A0A3D2T3S9-F1
#
_cell.length_a   1.000
_cell.length_b   1.000
_cell.length_c   1.000
_cell.angle_alpha   90.00
_cell.angle_beta   90.00
_cell.angle_gamma   90.00
#
_symmetry.space_group_name_H-M   'P 1'
#
loop_
_entity.id
_entity.type
_entity.pdbx_description
1 polymer ?
#
loop_
_entity_poly.entity_id
_entity_poly.type
_entity_poly.pdbx_seq_one_letter_code
_entity_poly.pdbx_strand_id
1 'polypeptide(L)'
;GRVRTKATLGIFPANARGDDVEIYTDDSRTQVCAVMHNLRQQFAKDGRPSQCLADYVATVDSNQADWIGAFVVTAGLGVSEVVRELEEANDDYTAILTKAVA
;
A
#
# COMPACT_ATOMS: atom_id res chain seq x y z
N GLY A 1 18.31 9.19 17.63
CA GLY A 1 17.94 10.37 16.83
C GLY A 1 16.56 10.84 17.24
N ARG A 2 16.27 12.15 17.14
CA ARG A 2 14.96 12.75 17.45
C ARG A 2 13.86 12.33 16.46
N VAL A 3 14.27 11.87 15.29
CA VAL A 3 13.42 11.28 14.26
C VAL A 3 13.80 9.82 14.08
N ARG A 4 12.80 8.95 13.91
CA ARG A 4 13.01 7.52 13.66
C ARG A 4 12.19 7.05 12.47
N THR A 5 12.81 6.26 11.61
CA THR A 5 12.12 5.56 10.53
C THR A 5 11.53 4.26 11.04
N LYS A 6 10.40 3.85 10.47
CA LYS A 6 9.85 2.50 10.64
C LYS A 6 9.27 2.00 9.32
N ALA A 7 9.32 0.69 9.15
CA ALA A 7 8.76 0.00 8.01
C ALA A 7 8.11 -1.31 8.46
N THR A 8 7.07 -1.71 7.75
CA THR A 8 6.54 -3.07 7.78
C THR A 8 6.21 -3.49 6.35
N LEU A 9 6.36 -4.78 6.06
CA LEU A 9 6.01 -5.38 4.78
C LEU A 9 5.43 -6.77 5.02
N GLY A 10 4.59 -7.22 4.10
CA GLY A 10 4.06 -8.57 4.09
C GLY A 10 3.82 -9.07 2.67
N ILE A 11 3.94 -10.38 2.48
CA ILE A 11 3.59 -11.10 1.26
C ILE A 11 2.54 -12.12 1.66
N PHE A 12 1.42 -12.15 0.96
CA PHE A 12 0.24 -12.90 1.36
C PHE A 12 -0.29 -13.73 0.18
N PRO A 13 -0.75 -14.97 0.41
CA PRO A 13 -1.43 -15.75 -0.62
C PRO A 13 -2.69 -15.02 -1.06
N ALA A 14 -2.87 -14.87 -2.37
CA ALA A 14 -3.99 -14.10 -2.91
C ALA A 14 -4.47 -14.63 -4.26
N ASN A 15 -5.75 -14.40 -4.57
CA ASN A 15 -6.32 -14.67 -5.89
C ASN A 15 -7.35 -13.61 -6.26
N ALA A 16 -7.49 -13.33 -7.56
CA ALA A 16 -8.51 -12.42 -8.06
C ALA A 16 -9.89 -13.08 -8.11
N ARG A 17 -10.92 -12.34 -7.69
CA ARG A 17 -12.33 -12.66 -7.92
C ARG A 17 -13.01 -11.44 -8.53
N GLY A 18 -13.19 -11.46 -9.85
CA GLY A 18 -13.68 -10.29 -10.59
C GLY A 18 -12.67 -9.14 -10.54
N ASP A 19 -13.10 -7.98 -10.06
CA ASP A 19 -12.26 -6.78 -9.95
C ASP A 19 -11.52 -6.68 -8.59
N ASP A 20 -11.74 -7.63 -7.69
CA ASP A 20 -11.19 -7.64 -6.34
C ASP A 20 -10.11 -8.72 -6.17
N VAL A 21 -9.24 -8.54 -5.18
CA VAL A 21 -8.23 -9.53 -4.78
C VAL A 21 -8.52 -10.03 -3.37
N GLU A 22 -8.80 -11.33 -3.24
CA GLU A 22 -8.93 -12.02 -1.96
C GLU A 22 -7.53 -12.31 -1.40
N ILE A 23 -7.32 -11.97 -0.12
CA ILE A 23 -6.08 -12.23 0.61
C ILE A 23 -6.37 -13.29 1.66
N TYR A 24 -5.67 -14.41 1.62
CA TYR A 24 -5.90 -15.55 2.50
C TYR A 24 -5.00 -15.53 3.74
N THR A 25 -5.44 -16.24 4.78
CA THR A 25 -4.69 -16.39 6.03
C THR A 25 -3.42 -17.25 5.88
N ASP A 26 -3.42 -18.20 4.94
CA ASP A 26 -2.31 -19.10 4.62
C ASP A 26 -2.44 -19.69 3.20
N ASP A 27 -1.47 -20.52 2.80
CA ASP A 27 -1.41 -21.15 1.48
C ASP A 27 -2.52 -22.20 1.23
N SER A 28 -3.31 -22.59 2.24
CA SER A 28 -4.48 -23.45 2.03
C SER A 28 -5.59 -22.73 1.23
N ARG A 29 -5.60 -21.39 1.27
CA ARG A 29 -6.58 -20.54 0.58
C ARG A 29 -8.03 -20.85 0.96
N THR A 30 -8.25 -21.34 2.18
CA THR A 30 -9.58 -21.72 2.69
C THR A 30 -10.29 -20.59 3.42
N GLN A 31 -9.53 -19.69 4.06
CA GLN A 31 -10.07 -18.57 4.83
C GLN A 31 -9.52 -17.24 4.31
N VAL A 32 -10.43 -16.37 3.85
CA VAL A 32 -10.12 -14.99 3.46
C VAL A 32 -9.89 -14.13 4.71
N CYS A 33 -8.72 -13.50 4.78
CA CYS A 33 -8.33 -12.55 5.81
C CYS A 33 -8.77 -11.12 5.48
N ALA A 34 -8.66 -10.73 4.20
CA ALA A 34 -8.98 -9.38 3.73
C ALA A 34 -9.32 -9.39 2.24
N VAL A 35 -9.97 -8.33 1.76
CA VAL A 35 -10.24 -8.11 0.34
C VAL A 35 -9.69 -6.75 -0.07
N MET A 36 -8.86 -6.74 -1.10
CA MET A 36 -8.39 -5.50 -1.73
C MET A 36 -9.29 -5.17 -2.91
N HIS A 37 -10.10 -4.14 -2.75
CA HIS A 37 -11.02 -3.69 -3.79
C HIS A 37 -10.32 -2.80 -4.81
N ASN A 38 -10.58 -3.03 -6.10
CA ASN A 38 -9.98 -2.24 -7.18
C ASN A 38 -11.05 -1.71 -8.13
N LEU A 39 -10.66 -0.70 -8.91
CA LEU A 39 -11.52 -0.10 -9.93
C LEU A 39 -11.01 -0.46 -11.32
N ARG A 40 -11.95 -0.88 -12.17
CA ARG A 40 -11.70 -1.07 -13.60
C ARG A 40 -11.87 0.24 -14.36
N GLN A 41 -11.00 0.48 -15.33
CA GLN A 41 -11.11 1.61 -16.24
C GLN A 41 -12.45 1.59 -17.02
N GLN A 42 -13.20 2.68 -16.99
CA GLN A 42 -14.56 2.74 -17.58
C GLN A 42 -14.66 3.52 -18.90
N PHE A 43 -13.58 4.15 -19.36
CA PHE A 43 -13.58 4.86 -20.64
C PHE A 43 -13.46 3.89 -21.82
N ALA A 44 -14.11 4.22 -22.94
CA ALA A 44 -14.03 3.42 -24.16
C ALA A 44 -12.58 3.32 -24.65
N LYS A 45 -12.18 2.11 -25.05
CA LYS A 45 -10.85 1.83 -25.57
C LYS A 45 -10.94 1.17 -26.93
N ASP A 46 -10.18 1.67 -27.89
CA ASP A 46 -10.05 1.06 -29.19
C ASP A 46 -9.05 -0.10 -29.13
N GLY A 47 -9.56 -1.32 -29.24
CA GLY A 47 -8.76 -2.55 -29.39
C GLY A 47 -7.93 -2.95 -28.15
N ARG A 48 -8.13 -2.33 -26.99
CA ARG A 48 -7.41 -2.65 -25.75
C ARG A 48 -8.39 -2.93 -24.60
N PRO A 49 -8.10 -3.90 -23.72
CA PRO A 49 -8.95 -4.17 -22.57
C PRO A 49 -8.93 -3.00 -21.57
N SER A 50 -10.06 -2.79 -20.91
CA SER A 50 -10.15 -1.96 -19.69
C SER A 50 -9.39 -2.65 -18.57
N GLN A 51 -8.36 -2.00 -18.04
CA GLN A 51 -7.50 -2.62 -17.03
C GLN A 51 -8.04 -2.40 -15.61
N CYS A 52 -7.81 -3.40 -14.77
CA CYS A 52 -7.98 -3.38 -13.32
C CYS A 52 -6.70 -3.92 -12.67
N LEU A 53 -6.38 -3.49 -11.44
CA LEU A 53 -5.23 -4.03 -10.71
C LEU A 53 -5.37 -5.54 -10.44
N ALA A 54 -6.59 -6.03 -10.26
CA ALA A 54 -6.86 -7.46 -10.07
C ALA A 54 -6.51 -8.32 -11.30
N ASP A 55 -6.42 -7.74 -12.50
CA ASP A 55 -6.08 -8.47 -13.74
C ASP A 55 -4.64 -9.03 -13.71
N TYR A 56 -3.80 -8.52 -12.80
CA TYR A 56 -2.41 -8.97 -12.61
C TYR A 56 -2.25 -10.06 -11.55
N VAL A 57 -3.36 -10.56 -10.99
CA VAL A 57 -3.36 -11.65 -10.01
C VAL A 57 -4.15 -12.81 -10.59
N ALA A 58 -3.64 -14.04 -10.47
CA ALA A 58 -4.30 -15.23 -10.96
C ALA A 58 -5.70 -15.38 -10.34
N THR A 59 -6.70 -15.68 -11.17
CA THR A 59 -8.08 -15.80 -10.71
C THR A 59 -8.28 -17.06 -9.86
N VAL A 60 -9.26 -17.03 -8.96
CA VAL A 60 -9.65 -18.21 -8.14
C VAL A 60 -9.99 -19.44 -8.99
N ASP A 61 -10.50 -19.25 -10.20
CA ASP A 61 -10.88 -20.33 -11.12
C ASP A 61 -9.71 -20.87 -11.94
N SER A 62 -8.57 -20.18 -11.96
CA SER A 62 -7.39 -20.57 -12.75
C SER A 62 -6.62 -21.75 -12.15
N ASN A 63 -6.94 -22.14 -10.91
CA ASN A 63 -6.24 -23.16 -10.12
C ASN A 63 -4.72 -22.91 -10.00
N GLN A 64 -4.29 -21.65 -10.15
CA GLN A 64 -2.92 -21.19 -9.98
C GLN A 64 -2.78 -20.46 -8.65
N ALA A 65 -1.73 -20.81 -7.92
CA ALA A 65 -1.35 -20.09 -6.72
C ALA A 65 -0.69 -18.75 -7.10
N ASP A 66 -1.16 -17.67 -6.50
CA ASP A 66 -0.59 -16.33 -6.66
C ASP A 66 -0.50 -15.59 -5.32
N TRP A 67 0.23 -14.47 -5.28
CA TRP A 67 0.53 -13.74 -4.06
C TRP A 67 0.47 -12.23 -4.29
N ILE A 68 0.16 -11.49 -3.22
CA ILE A 68 0.21 -10.03 -3.21
C ILE A 68 1.11 -9.54 -2.08
N GLY A 69 1.86 -8.48 -2.35
CA GLY A 69 2.69 -7.79 -1.36
C GLY A 69 2.10 -6.45 -0.96
N ALA A 70 2.27 -6.08 0.31
CA ALA A 70 1.95 -4.75 0.81
C ALA A 70 3.06 -4.25 1.74
N PHE A 71 3.30 -2.93 1.75
CA PHE A 71 4.27 -2.31 2.64
C PHE A 71 3.75 -0.98 3.16
N VAL A 72 4.21 -0.61 4.36
CA VAL A 72 3.96 0.69 4.97
C VAL A 72 5.26 1.19 5.57
N VAL A 73 5.64 2.41 5.23
CA VAL A 73 6.86 3.07 5.70
C VAL A 73 6.54 4.43 6.30
N THR A 74 7.36 4.86 7.25
CA THR A 74 7.40 6.23 7.73
C THR A 74 8.85 6.63 7.92
N ALA A 75 9.23 7.77 7.36
CA ALA A 75 10.57 8.33 7.54
C ALA A 75 10.67 9.20 8.81
N GLY A 76 9.57 9.37 9.56
CA GLY A 76 9.40 10.54 10.42
C GLY A 76 8.70 10.35 11.75
N LEU A 77 8.85 9.24 12.47
CA LEU A 77 8.30 9.16 13.84
C LEU A 77 9.00 10.17 14.75
N GLY A 78 8.24 11.11 15.29
CA GLY A 78 8.72 12.24 16.10
C GLY A 78 9.00 13.52 15.31
N VAL A 79 8.83 13.53 13.98
CA VAL A 79 9.04 14.75 13.16
C VAL A 79 8.09 15.88 13.54
N SER A 80 6.83 15.57 13.81
CA SER A 80 5.86 16.59 14.22
C SER A 80 6.25 17.29 15.51
N GLU A 81 6.87 16.58 16.45
CA GLU A 81 7.34 17.14 17.73
C GLU A 81 8.57 18.04 17.51
N VAL A 82 9.52 17.59 16.68
CA VAL A 82 10.72 18.36 16.32
C VAL A 82 10.35 19.65 15.58
N VAL A 83 9.42 19.56 14.63
CA VAL A 83 8.90 20.71 13.88
C VAL A 83 8.27 21.72 14.84
N ARG A 84 7.43 21.26 15.78
CA ARG A 84 6.75 22.15 16.71
C ARG A 84 7.73 22.91 17.60
N GLU A 85 8.77 22.25 18.11
CA GLU A 85 9.81 22.92 18.90
C GLU A 85 10.56 23.98 18.09
N LEU A 86 10.81 23.74 16.80
CA LEU A 86 11.48 24.70 15.92
C LEU A 86 10.58 25.91 15.59
N GLU A 87 9.28 25.68 15.37
CA GLU A 87 8.28 26.74 15.18
C GLU A 87 8.13 27.59 16.45
N GLU A 88 8.08 26.98 17.65
CA GLU A 88 8.06 27.69 18.93
C GLU A 88 9.32 28.53 19.19
N ALA A 89 10.46 28.12 18.60
CA ALA A 89 11.72 28.86 18.64
C ALA A 89 11.86 29.93 17.55
N ASN A 90 10.83 30.14 16.71
CA ASN A 90 10.87 31.00 15.51
C ASN A 90 11.97 30.61 14.50
N ASP A 91 12.35 29.34 14.43
CA ASP A 91 13.25 28.78 13.42
C ASP A 91 12.44 28.09 12.29
N ASP A 92 11.69 28.91 11.57
CA ASP A 92 10.79 28.46 10.50
C ASP A 92 11.56 27.79 9.35
N TYR A 93 12.79 28.23 9.10
CA TYR A 93 13.63 27.66 8.04
C TYR A 93 13.97 26.20 8.32
N THR A 94 14.46 25.90 9.53
CA THR A 94 14.78 24.53 9.93
C THR A 94 13.52 23.67 10.06
N ALA A 95 12.38 24.25 10.49
CA ALA A 95 11.10 23.54 10.54
C ALA A 95 10.62 23.11 9.14
N ILE A 96 10.72 23.99 8.14
CA ILE A 96 10.37 23.69 6.74
C ILE A 96 11.30 22.61 6.18
N LEU A 97 12.62 22.73 6.41
CA LEU A 97 13.58 21.71 5.95
C LEU A 97 13.32 20.34 6.60
N THR A 98 12.97 20.32 7.88
CA THR A 98 12.67 19.08 8.61
C THR A 98 11.42 18.39 8.06
N LYS A 99 10.39 19.16 7.66
CA LYS A 99 9.20 18.63 6.97
C LYS A 99 9.50 18.09 5.57
N ALA A 100 10.46 18.68 4.86
CA ALA A 100 10.78 18.28 3.49
C ALA A 100 11.63 17.00 3.40
N VAL A 101 12.41 16.71 4.45
CA VAL A 101 13.34 15.57 4.49
C VAL A 101 12.69 14.30 5.07
N ALA A 102 11.57 14.44 5.78
CA ALA A 102 10.86 13.34 6.43
C ALA A 102 9.51 13.01 5.76
#